data_AF-A0A7L4NVD9-F1
#
_entry.id   AF-A0A7L4NVD9-F1
#
_cell.length_a   1.000
_cell.length_b   1.000
_cell.length_c   1.000
_cell.angle_alpha   90.00
_cell.angle_beta   90.00
_cell.angle_gamma   90.00
#
_symmetry.space_group_name_H-M   'P 1'
#
loop_
_entity.id
_entity.type
_entity.pdbx_description
1 polymer ?
#
loop_
_entity_poly.entity_id
_entity_poly.type
_entity_poly.pdbx_seq_one_letter_code
_entity_poly.pdbx_strand_id
1 'polypeptide(L)' 'MVIIVIAVVAVGVYGYYSFLSPTSSESGTLTIMAASSLSNSMNATAAEFEKRHPNVKVQIQYGGSGDLIILKNLSWYF' A
#
# COMPACT_ATOMS: atom_id res chain seq x y z
N MET A 1 25.14 -2.28 30.02
CA MET A 1 24.30 -1.11 30.37
C MET A 1 24.21 -0.10 29.23
N VAL A 2 25.33 0.36 28.66
CA VAL A 2 25.34 1.34 27.55
C VAL A 2 24.58 0.89 26.29
N ILE A 3 24.72 -0.37 25.87
CA ILE A 3 24.07 -0.91 24.65
C ILE A 3 22.53 -0.90 24.79
N ILE A 4 22.02 -1.19 25.99
CA ILE A 4 20.58 -1.20 26.26
C ILE A 4 20.01 0.21 26.18
N VAL A 5 20.74 1.20 26.69
CA VAL A 5 20.34 2.62 26.64
C VAL A 5 20.29 3.11 25.19
N ILE A 6 21.29 2.77 24.36
CA ILE A 6 21.30 3.12 22.94
C ILE A 6 20.13 2.47 22.20
N ALA A 7 19.83 1.19 22.48
CA ALA A 7 18.70 0.50 21.86
C ALA A 7 17.35 1.13 22.24
N VAL A 8 17.15 1.49 23.51
CA VAL A 8 15.92 2.15 23.97
C VAL A 8 15.77 3.55 23.36
N VAL A 9 16.87 4.31 23.27
CA VAL A 9 16.87 5.62 22.61
C VAL A 9 16.60 5.47 21.11
N ALA A 10 17.21 4.49 20.43
CA ALA A 10 16.96 4.24 19.01
C ALA A 10 15.49 3.88 18.72
N VAL A 11 14.88 3.00 19.53
CA VAL A 11 13.47 2.65 19.38
C VAL A 11 12.56 3.83 19.72
N GLY A 12 12.87 4.57 20.80
CA GLY A 12 12.09 5.74 21.21
C GLY A 12 12.14 6.86 20.19
N VAL A 13 13.33 7.11 19.60
CA VAL A 13 13.54 8.12 18.56
C VAL A 13 12.88 7.69 17.25
N TYR A 14 13.02 6.43 16.83
CA TYR A 14 12.38 5.93 15.61
C TYR A 14 10.84 5.94 15.73
N GLY A 15 10.31 5.52 16.88
CA GLY A 15 8.89 5.61 17.20
C GLY A 15 8.40 7.06 17.21
N TYR A 16 9.14 7.96 17.83
CA TYR A 16 8.84 9.39 17.87
C TYR A 16 8.83 10.02 16.47
N TYR A 17 9.82 9.72 15.61
CA TYR A 17 9.83 10.20 14.22
C TYR A 17 8.71 9.59 13.38
N SER A 18 8.35 8.32 13.57
CA SER A 18 7.20 7.72 12.88
C SER A 18 5.86 8.33 13.29
N PHE A 19 5.76 8.84 14.53
CA PHE A 19 4.56 9.47 15.07
C PHE A 19 4.48 10.98 14.78
N LEU A 20 5.64 11.66 14.71
CA LEU A 20 5.77 13.06 14.31
C LEU A 20 5.86 13.27 12.81
N SER A 21 6.03 12.20 12.04
CA SER A 21 5.90 12.28 10.59
C SER A 21 4.55 12.94 10.34
N PRO A 22 4.51 14.17 9.79
CA PRO A 22 3.24 14.74 9.37
C PRO A 22 2.66 13.68 8.48
N THR A 23 1.43 13.24 8.77
CA THR A 23 0.70 12.32 7.90
C THR A 23 0.89 12.85 6.50
N SER A 24 1.81 12.25 5.75
CA SER A 24 1.99 12.59 4.35
C SER A 24 0.61 12.29 3.83
N SER A 25 -0.11 13.34 3.47
CA SER A 25 -1.33 13.25 2.71
C SER A 25 -0.90 12.69 1.36
N GLU A 26 -0.52 11.40 1.35
CA GLU A 26 -0.04 10.70 0.19
C GLU A 26 -1.21 10.66 -0.76
N SER A 27 -1.16 11.62 -1.69
CA SER A 27 -2.11 11.71 -2.78
C SER A 27 -1.59 10.80 -3.87
N GLY A 28 -2.36 9.78 -4.20
CA GLY A 28 -1.88 8.73 -5.10
C GLY A 28 -3.02 7.94 -5.72
N THR A 29 -2.68 7.20 -6.77
CA THR A 29 -3.59 6.23 -7.38
C THR A 29 -3.13 4.84 -6.99
N LEU A 30 -3.99 4.07 -6.34
CA LEU A 30 -3.80 2.66 -6.05
C LEU A 30 -4.44 1.82 -7.16
N THR A 31 -3.62 1.22 -8.02
CA THR A 31 -4.10 0.31 -9.07
C THR A 31 -4.12 -1.12 -8.56
N ILE A 32 -5.28 -1.78 -8.61
CA ILE A 32 -5.48 -3.17 -8.16
C ILE A 32 -5.86 -4.02 -9.38
N MET A 33 -5.10 -5.08 -9.64
CA MET A 33 -5.45 -6.07 -10.65
C MET A 33 -6.15 -7.23 -9.97
N ALA A 34 -7.42 -7.47 -10.28
CA ALA A 34 -8.25 -8.46 -9.61
C ALA A 34 -8.98 -9.37 -10.60
N ALA A 35 -9.32 -10.59 -10.17
CA ALA A 35 -10.17 -11.48 -10.95
C ALA A 35 -11.58 -10.89 -11.05
N SER A 36 -12.18 -10.95 -12.24
CA SER A 36 -13.52 -10.40 -12.50
C SER A 36 -14.62 -10.95 -11.58
N SER A 37 -14.47 -12.19 -11.10
CA SER A 37 -15.41 -12.82 -10.14
C SER A 37 -15.47 -12.12 -8.78
N LEU A 38 -14.44 -11.36 -8.40
CA LEU A 38 -14.35 -10.66 -7.11
C LEU A 38 -14.81 -9.19 -7.20
N SER A 39 -15.35 -8.77 -8.34
CA SER A 39 -15.64 -7.36 -8.63
C SER A 39 -16.57 -6.69 -7.64
N ASN A 40 -17.66 -7.34 -7.25
CA ASN A 40 -18.61 -6.78 -6.28
C ASN A 40 -17.93 -6.50 -4.92
N SER A 41 -17.17 -7.46 -4.40
CA SER A 41 -16.49 -7.32 -3.11
C SER A 41 -15.35 -6.31 -3.15
N MET A 42 -14.60 -6.27 -4.26
CA MET A 42 -13.48 -5.33 -4.44
C MET A 42 -13.98 -3.90 -4.61
N ASN A 43 -15.06 -3.67 -5.35
CA ASN A 43 -15.67 -2.33 -5.48
C ASN A 43 -16.18 -1.80 -4.14
N ALA A 44 -16.83 -2.65 -3.33
CA ALA A 44 -17.28 -2.27 -2.00
C ALA A 44 -16.09 -1.91 -1.08
N THR A 45 -15.01 -2.68 -1.16
CA THR A 45 -13.80 -2.43 -0.38
C THR A 45 -13.10 -1.14 -0.81
N ALA A 46 -13.02 -0.87 -2.13
CA ALA A 46 -12.44 0.36 -2.66
C ALA A 46 -13.21 1.60 -2.18
N ALA A 47 -14.55 1.56 -2.21
CA ALA A 47 -15.37 2.68 -1.74
C ALA A 47 -15.13 2.99 -0.25
N GLU A 48 -15.02 1.96 0.60
CA GLU A 48 -14.70 2.14 2.02
C GLU A 48 -13.25 2.57 2.27
N PHE A 49 -12.34 2.24 1.36
CA PHE A 49 -10.96 2.70 1.42
C PHE A 49 -10.86 4.19 1.06
N GLU A 50 -11.47 4.63 -0.04
CA GLU A 50 -11.46 6.04 -0.48
C GLU A 50 -12.14 6.96 0.53
N LYS A 51 -13.21 6.52 1.21
CA LYS A 51 -13.83 7.28 2.31
C LYS A 51 -12.87 7.58 3.46
N ARG A 52 -11.96 6.64 3.76
CA ARG A 52 -10.96 6.77 4.84
C ARG A 52 -9.68 7.45 4.36
N HIS A 53 -9.44 7.44 3.06
CA HIS A 53 -8.26 8.00 2.41
C HIS A 53 -8.69 8.93 1.27
N PRO A 54 -9.25 10.12 1.57
CA PRO A 54 -9.80 11.03 0.55
C PRO A 54 -8.77 11.52 -0.48
N ASN A 55 -7.49 11.37 -0.17
CA ASN A 55 -6.37 11.74 -1.04
C ASN A 55 -5.93 10.59 -1.95
N VAL A 56 -6.41 9.36 -1.72
CA VAL A 56 -6.05 8.18 -2.50
C VAL A 56 -7.23 7.77 -3.39
N LYS A 57 -6.95 7.58 -4.67
CA LYS A 57 -7.92 7.09 -5.65
C LYS A 57 -7.64 5.62 -5.96
N VAL A 58 -8.64 4.76 -5.89
CA VAL A 58 -8.51 3.34 -6.18
C VAL A 58 -8.98 3.04 -7.60
N GLN A 59 -8.13 2.41 -8.41
CA GLN A 59 -8.46 1.96 -9.75
C GLN A 59 -8.35 0.44 -9.84
N ILE A 60 -9.47 -0.24 -10.04
CA ILE A 60 -9.48 -1.71 -10.12
C ILE A 60 -9.59 -2.14 -11.58
N GLN A 61 -8.60 -2.87 -12.04
CA GLN A 61 -8.58 -3.50 -13.36
C GLN A 61 -8.97 -4.96 -13.20
N TYR A 62 -10.16 -5.31 -13.69
CA TYR A 62 -10.65 -6.67 -13.67
C TYR A 62 -10.25 -7.39 -14.95
N GLY A 63 -9.49 -8.48 -14.82
CA GLY A 63 -9.00 -9.27 -15.93
C GLY A 63 -9.27 -10.77 -15.75
N GLY A 64 -9.18 -11.53 -16.84
CA GLY A 64 -9.03 -12.98 -16.78
C GLY A 64 -7.61 -13.33 -16.31
N SER A 65 -7.37 -14.55 -15.85
CA SER A 65 -6.04 -15.02 -15.43
C SER A 65 -4.93 -14.85 -16.48
N GLY A 66 -5.26 -14.60 -17.75
CA GLY A 66 -4.33 -14.22 -18.81
C GLY A 66 -3.79 -12.78 -18.74
N ASP A 67 -4.56 -11.82 -18.22
CA ASP A 67 -4.11 -10.42 -18.06
C ASP A 67 -3.14 -10.27 -16.87
N LEU A 68 -3.29 -11.14 -15.86
CA LEU A 68 -2.42 -11.17 -14.67
C LEU A 68 -1.05 -11.82 -14.95
N ILE A 69 -0.88 -12.52 -16.09
CA ILE A 69 0.36 -13.20 -16.47
C ILE A 69 1.37 -12.26 -17.16
N ILE A 70 0.97 -11.05 -17.60
CA ILE A 70 1.91 -10.08 -18.20
C ILE A 70 2.92 -9.53 -17.17
N LEU A 71 2.65 -9.65 -15.87
CA LEU A 71 3.59 -9.31 -14.80
C LEU A 71 4.51 -10.48 -14.37
N LYS A 72 4.64 -11.52 -15.20
CA LYS A 72 5.70 -12.55 -15.08
C LYS A 72 6.85 -12.39 -16.08
N ASN A 73 6.90 -11.27 -16.81
CA ASN A 73 8.03 -10.95 -17.70
C ASN A 73 8.69 -9.59 -17.38
N LEU A 74 8.80 -9.26 -16.10
CA LEU A 74 9.83 -8.36 -15.61
C LEU A 74 10.88 -9.16 -14.83
N SER A 75 11.36 -10.24 -15.47
CA SER A 75 12.61 -10.86 -15.09
C SER A 75 13.73 -10.00 -15.67
N TRP A 76 14.31 -9.19 -14.81
CA TRP A 76 15.73 -8.83 -14.75
C TRP A 76 16.60 -8.96 -16.02
N TYR A 77 17.33 -7.87 -16.25
CA TYR A 77 18.64 -7.75 -16.90
C TYR A 77 18.72 -7.23 -18.36
N PHE A 78 19.43 -6.10 -18.45
CA PHE A 78 20.00 -5.35 -19.58
C PHE A 78 19.10 -4.33 -20.30
#